data_AF-A0A1C4UUG0-F1
#
_entry.id   AF-A0A1C4UUG0-F1
#
_cell.length_a   1.000
_cell.length_b   1.000
_cell.length_c   1.000
_cell.angle_alpha   90.00
_cell.angle_beta   90.00
_cell.angle_gamma   90.00
#
_symmetry.space_group_name_H-M   'P 1'
#
loop_
_entity.id
_entity.type
_entity.pdbx_description
1 polymer ?
#
loop_
_entity_poly.entity_id
_entity_poly.type
_entity_poly.pdbx_seq_one_letter_code
_entity_poly.pdbx_strand_id
1 'polypeptide(L)'
;MLDRHLDEVHRAGGLCVAAHPHAPDASGTFMYPHQGLDAVEVWNGAWSSDVPWQADNEAALAEWGRALAADIHQGRWRPAVGNSDTHLEGQIGIPHTVVLAEELSANAILAGIRAGRSWIAESAAVELSLTISTASHNAGIGERLTTRGEPAVARAEVRGVPSGTVSFHTVQGKMHSAPLPGTGSGAVQWHTNAEESAFIRIEVRHPEGHMAALSNPIILT
;
A
#
# COMPACT_ATOMS: atom_id res chain seq x y z
N MET A 1 -0.31 15.12 24.41
CA MET A 1 0.45 13.98 24.98
C MET A 1 1.04 13.11 23.88
N LEU A 2 0.27 12.81 22.82
CA LEU A 2 0.78 12.12 21.62
C LEU A 2 1.91 12.89 20.93
N ASP A 3 1.76 14.20 20.70
CA ASP A 3 2.76 15.01 19.98
C ASP A 3 4.17 14.93 20.57
N ARG A 4 4.30 14.91 21.90
CA ARG A 4 5.59 14.73 22.57
C ARG A 4 6.26 13.41 22.21
N HIS A 5 5.48 12.33 22.13
CA HIS A 5 5.99 11.01 21.78
C HIS A 5 6.35 10.92 20.29
N LEU A 6 5.55 11.56 19.42
CA LEU A 6 5.89 11.70 18.00
C LEU A 6 7.24 12.43 17.85
N ASP A 7 7.41 13.56 18.53
CA ASP A 7 8.65 14.34 18.50
C ASP A 7 9.87 13.54 19.01
N GLU A 8 9.69 12.73 20.06
CA GLU A 8 10.74 11.85 20.58
C GLU A 8 11.17 10.80 19.55
N VAL A 9 10.22 10.16 18.88
CA VAL A 9 10.49 9.17 17.83
C VAL A 9 11.16 9.84 16.62
N HIS A 10 10.65 10.98 16.16
CA HIS A 10 11.21 11.71 15.03
C HIS A 10 12.62 12.23 15.31
N ARG A 11 12.91 12.66 16.54
CA ARG A 11 14.27 13.07 16.95
C ARG A 11 15.26 11.91 16.92
N ALA A 12 14.78 10.68 17.13
CA ALA A 12 15.58 9.46 16.97
C ALA A 12 15.63 8.95 15.52
N GLY A 13 14.99 9.64 14.56
CA GLY A 13 14.92 9.26 13.14
C GLY A 13 13.86 8.21 12.81
N GLY A 14 13.02 7.84 13.77
CA GLY A 14 12.00 6.80 13.62
C GLY A 14 10.75 7.23 12.86
N LEU A 15 9.77 6.32 12.84
CA LEU A 15 8.43 6.51 12.29
C LEU A 15 7.39 6.07 13.31
N CYS A 16 6.25 6.75 13.35
CA CYS A 16 5.08 6.35 14.10
C CYS A 16 4.00 5.83 13.14
N VAL A 17 3.52 4.62 13.37
CA VAL A 17 2.52 3.94 12.52
C VAL A 17 1.22 3.82 13.29
N ALA A 18 0.08 4.05 12.62
CA ALA A 18 -1.21 3.61 13.13
C ALA A 18 -1.29 2.08 13.02
N ALA A 19 -0.99 1.37 14.11
CA ALA A 19 -1.03 -0.09 14.14
C ALA A 19 -2.49 -0.58 14.13
N HIS A 20 -2.77 -1.56 13.27
CA HIS A 20 -4.03 -2.30 13.11
C HIS A 20 -5.29 -1.52 13.50
N PRO A 21 -5.60 -0.38 12.83
CA PRO A 21 -6.91 0.25 12.95
C PRO A 21 -7.99 -0.79 12.62
N HIS A 22 -9.14 -0.67 13.26
CA HIS A 22 -10.25 -1.64 13.20
C HIS A 22 -9.94 -3.02 13.79
N ALA A 23 -8.88 -3.16 14.60
CA ALA A 23 -8.77 -4.26 15.55
C ALA A 23 -9.82 -4.11 16.69
N PRO A 24 -10.38 -5.22 17.21
CA PRO A 24 -11.35 -5.20 18.31
C PRO A 24 -10.68 -4.98 19.67
N ASP A 25 -9.82 -3.96 19.75
CA ASP A 25 -9.15 -3.50 20.96
C ASP A 25 -9.31 -1.97 21.12
N ALA A 26 -8.75 -1.44 22.22
CA ALA A 26 -8.85 -0.01 22.53
C ALA A 26 -8.20 0.88 21.46
N SER A 27 -7.13 0.41 20.83
CA SER A 27 -6.38 1.16 19.81
C SER A 27 -7.03 1.12 18.43
N GLY A 28 -7.56 -0.05 18.03
CA GLY A 28 -8.22 -0.25 16.75
C GLY A 28 -9.60 0.42 16.66
N THR A 29 -10.26 0.67 17.80
CA THR A 29 -11.55 1.39 17.86
C THR A 29 -11.41 2.89 18.15
N PHE A 30 -10.19 3.42 18.22
CA PHE A 30 -9.99 4.85 18.43
C PHE A 30 -10.37 5.66 17.18
N MET A 31 -11.27 6.63 17.37
CA MET A 31 -11.70 7.58 16.34
C MET A 31 -10.68 8.70 16.04
N TYR A 32 -9.41 8.53 16.44
CA TYR A 32 -8.38 9.54 16.23
C TYR A 32 -8.00 9.57 14.74
N PRO A 33 -7.94 10.73 14.07
CA PRO A 33 -7.79 10.83 12.60
C PRO A 33 -6.39 10.46 12.06
N HIS A 34 -5.57 9.78 12.86
CA HIS A 34 -4.18 9.41 12.58
C HIS A 34 -3.30 10.58 12.10
N GLN A 35 -3.65 11.81 12.46
CA GLN A 35 -2.87 13.00 12.13
C GLN A 35 -1.54 12.96 12.86
N GLY A 36 -0.45 13.36 12.19
CA GLY A 36 0.90 13.33 12.76
C GLY A 36 1.57 11.95 12.74
N LEU A 37 0.84 10.87 12.46
CA LEU A 37 1.44 9.56 12.19
C LEU A 37 2.02 9.52 10.77
N ASP A 38 3.11 8.79 10.60
CA ASP A 38 3.88 8.73 9.36
C ASP A 38 3.35 7.70 8.37
N ALA A 39 2.71 6.63 8.85
CA ALA A 39 2.14 5.57 8.04
C ALA A 39 0.93 4.92 8.72
N VAL A 40 0.15 4.16 7.97
CA VAL A 40 -1.02 3.43 8.45
C VAL A 40 -0.85 1.95 8.14
N GLU A 41 -1.01 1.09 9.14
CA GLU A 41 -1.14 -0.35 8.89
C GLU A 41 -2.50 -0.62 8.27
N VAL A 42 -2.50 -1.02 7.02
CA VAL A 42 -3.72 -1.34 6.25
C VAL A 42 -4.00 -2.84 6.27
N TRP A 43 -2.98 -3.64 6.56
CA TRP A 43 -3.07 -5.09 6.56
C TRP A 43 -2.32 -5.66 7.76
N ASN A 44 -3.09 -6.18 8.72
CA ASN A 44 -2.59 -6.85 9.91
C ASN A 44 -2.96 -8.35 9.88
N GLY A 45 -1.96 -9.21 10.02
CA GLY A 45 -2.14 -10.67 10.03
C GLY A 45 -2.79 -11.23 8.76
N ALA A 46 -3.48 -12.37 8.86
CA ALA A 46 -4.24 -12.90 7.74
C ALA A 46 -5.27 -11.87 7.23
N TRP A 47 -5.51 -11.83 5.91
CA TRP A 47 -6.46 -10.84 5.34
C TRP A 47 -7.84 -10.93 6.01
N SER A 48 -8.30 -12.16 6.24
CA SER A 48 -9.47 -12.50 7.05
C SER A 48 -9.10 -13.66 7.99
N SER A 49 -9.74 -13.72 9.15
CA SER A 49 -9.54 -14.77 10.15
C SER A 49 -10.70 -14.79 11.15
N ASP A 50 -10.94 -15.96 11.74
CA ASP A 50 -11.94 -16.14 12.81
C ASP A 50 -11.37 -15.90 14.22
N VAL A 51 -10.09 -15.48 14.32
CA VAL A 51 -9.52 -15.15 15.63
C VAL A 51 -10.16 -13.88 16.20
N PRO A 52 -10.48 -13.84 17.50
CA PRO A 52 -11.28 -12.76 18.09
C PRO A 52 -10.54 -11.41 18.16
N TRP A 53 -9.24 -11.37 17.88
CA TRP A 53 -8.42 -10.15 17.82
C TRP A 53 -8.08 -9.72 16.39
N GLN A 54 -8.67 -10.36 15.36
CA GLN A 54 -8.39 -10.01 13.96
C GLN A 54 -8.83 -8.58 13.65
N ALA A 55 -7.95 -7.79 13.05
CA ALA A 55 -8.29 -6.49 12.50
C ALA A 55 -9.16 -6.62 11.24
N ASP A 56 -10.12 -5.70 11.07
CA ASP A 56 -10.88 -5.56 9.82
C ASP A 56 -10.02 -4.84 8.77
N ASN A 57 -9.23 -5.62 8.04
CA ASN A 57 -8.33 -5.13 6.99
C ASN A 57 -9.07 -4.45 5.83
N GLU A 58 -10.32 -4.84 5.54
CA GLU A 58 -11.12 -4.18 4.49
C GLU A 58 -11.56 -2.78 4.96
N ALA A 59 -11.97 -2.63 6.22
CA ALA A 59 -12.29 -1.33 6.80
C ALA A 59 -11.07 -0.41 6.83
N ALA A 60 -9.91 -0.93 7.26
CA ALA A 60 -8.64 -0.21 7.25
C ALA A 60 -8.24 0.26 5.83
N LEU A 61 -8.35 -0.62 4.83
CA LEU A 61 -8.09 -0.30 3.42
C LEU A 61 -9.04 0.78 2.90
N ALA A 62 -10.33 0.66 3.20
CA ALA A 62 -11.33 1.61 2.75
C ALA A 62 -11.12 3.00 3.37
N GLU A 63 -10.76 3.07 4.66
CA GLU A 63 -10.44 4.32 5.34
C GLU A 63 -9.15 4.94 4.81
N TRP A 64 -8.08 4.16 4.70
CA TRP A 64 -6.81 4.63 4.13
C TRP A 64 -6.98 5.16 2.71
N GLY A 65 -7.76 4.47 1.86
CA GLY A 65 -8.04 4.91 0.50
C GLY A 65 -8.75 6.27 0.44
N ARG A 66 -9.73 6.51 1.32
CA ARG A 66 -10.41 7.82 1.43
C ARG A 66 -9.45 8.90 1.94
N ALA A 67 -8.64 8.57 2.95
CA ALA A 67 -7.65 9.49 3.49
C ALA A 67 -6.61 9.88 2.43
N LEU A 68 -6.08 8.91 1.68
CA LEU A 68 -5.16 9.14 0.57
C LEU A 68 -5.74 10.09 -0.47
N ALA A 69 -6.98 9.86 -0.90
CA ALA A 69 -7.68 10.71 -1.86
C ALA A 69 -7.83 12.17 -1.37
N ALA A 70 -8.11 12.38 -0.08
CA ALA A 70 -8.23 13.72 0.50
C ALA A 70 -6.87 14.42 0.69
N ASP A 71 -5.88 13.66 1.11
CA ASP A 71 -4.57 14.13 1.53
C ASP A 71 -3.65 14.44 0.35
N ILE A 72 -3.77 13.70 -0.75
CA ILE A 72 -2.81 13.82 -1.86
C ILE A 72 -2.78 15.23 -2.47
N HIS A 73 -3.92 15.91 -2.52
CA HIS A 73 -4.04 17.28 -3.00
C HIS A 73 -3.40 18.32 -2.06
N GLN A 74 -3.13 17.95 -0.81
CA GLN A 74 -2.43 18.77 0.17
C GLN A 74 -0.90 18.55 0.13
N GLY A 75 -0.42 17.71 -0.78
CA GLY A 75 1.00 17.40 -0.97
C GLY A 75 1.62 16.50 0.10
N ARG A 76 0.81 16.01 1.05
CA ARG A 76 1.22 15.11 2.13
C ARG A 76 0.20 14.00 2.26
N TRP A 77 0.64 12.76 2.29
CA TRP A 77 -0.20 11.57 2.44
C TRP A 77 0.57 10.53 3.28
N ARG A 78 -0.14 9.51 3.77
CA ARG A 78 0.42 8.49 4.66
C ARG A 78 0.55 7.16 3.92
N PRO A 79 1.76 6.60 3.81
CA PRO A 79 1.98 5.27 3.26
C PRO A 79 1.21 4.17 3.99
N ALA A 80 0.69 3.23 3.22
CA ALA A 80 0.20 1.96 3.72
C ALA A 80 1.39 1.04 4.04
N VAL A 81 1.30 0.35 5.17
CA VAL A 81 2.17 -0.77 5.54
C VAL A 81 1.31 -1.97 5.93
N GLY A 82 1.91 -3.15 5.93
CA GLY A 82 1.29 -4.36 6.45
C GLY A 82 2.30 -5.19 7.22
N ASN A 83 1.88 -5.67 8.38
CA ASN A 83 2.72 -6.46 9.28
C ASN A 83 1.92 -7.62 9.88
N SER A 84 2.65 -8.61 10.37
CA SER A 84 2.04 -9.88 10.76
C SER A 84 1.49 -9.95 12.18
N ASP A 85 1.89 -9.01 13.04
CA ASP A 85 1.54 -8.98 14.48
C ASP A 85 1.57 -10.38 15.14
N THR A 86 2.69 -11.06 14.95
CA THR A 86 2.77 -12.50 15.13
C THR A 86 2.73 -12.90 16.59
N HIS A 87 1.64 -13.59 16.95
CA HIS A 87 1.44 -14.22 18.27
C HIS A 87 1.32 -15.75 18.19
N LEU A 88 1.18 -16.31 16.98
CA LEU A 88 1.06 -17.74 16.72
C LEU A 88 2.23 -18.23 15.85
N GLU A 89 2.60 -19.49 16.04
CA GLU A 89 3.66 -20.13 15.25
C GLU A 89 3.31 -20.13 13.76
N GLY A 90 4.31 -19.90 12.91
CA GLY A 90 4.16 -19.95 11.45
C GLY A 90 3.53 -18.71 10.80
N GLN A 91 3.23 -17.65 11.56
CA GLN A 91 2.61 -16.43 11.01
C GLN A 91 3.59 -15.26 10.82
N ILE A 92 4.88 -15.42 11.12
CA ILE A 92 5.87 -14.35 10.95
C ILE A 92 6.00 -13.93 9.48
N GLY A 93 5.83 -12.63 9.21
CA GLY A 93 5.93 -12.07 7.86
C GLY A 93 4.68 -12.27 6.98
N ILE A 94 3.53 -12.60 7.58
CA ILE A 94 2.23 -12.73 6.90
C ILE A 94 1.25 -11.66 7.45
N PRO A 95 1.05 -10.54 6.74
CA PRO A 95 1.83 -10.08 5.58
C PRO A 95 3.17 -9.46 6.01
N HIS A 96 3.91 -8.99 5.03
CA HIS A 96 5.05 -8.11 5.25
C HIS A 96 5.05 -6.94 4.26
N THR A 97 5.74 -5.87 4.66
CA THR A 97 5.99 -4.71 3.80
C THR A 97 7.31 -4.89 3.06
N VAL A 98 7.25 -4.92 1.73
CA VAL A 98 8.40 -4.93 0.84
C VAL A 98 8.81 -3.49 0.56
N VAL A 99 10.02 -3.11 0.93
CA VAL A 99 10.53 -1.73 0.82
C VAL A 99 11.55 -1.64 -0.31
N LEU A 100 11.34 -0.70 -1.23
CA LEU A 100 12.33 -0.37 -2.26
C LEU A 100 13.38 0.56 -1.64
N ALA A 101 14.31 -0.01 -0.88
CA ALA A 101 15.40 0.72 -0.24
C ALA A 101 16.69 0.73 -1.10
N GLU A 102 17.51 1.76 -0.96
CA GLU A 102 18.81 1.86 -1.65
C GLU A 102 19.83 0.83 -1.11
N GLU A 103 19.69 0.47 0.17
CA GLU A 103 20.53 -0.51 0.86
C GLU A 103 19.75 -1.16 2.01
N LEU A 104 20.28 -2.27 2.53
CA LEU A 104 19.72 -2.95 3.69
C LEU A 104 20.21 -2.31 4.99
N SER A 105 19.76 -1.08 5.26
CA SER A 105 20.00 -0.37 6.52
C SER A 105 18.70 0.16 7.12
N ALA A 106 18.65 0.29 8.45
CA ALA A 106 17.45 0.81 9.13
C ALA A 106 17.05 2.19 8.60
N ASN A 107 18.02 3.07 8.36
CA ASN A 107 17.78 4.41 7.82
C ASN A 107 17.19 4.36 6.40
N ALA A 108 17.75 3.53 5.52
CA ALA A 108 17.25 3.39 4.15
C ALA A 108 15.84 2.77 4.10
N ILE A 109 15.56 1.80 4.97
CA ILE A 109 14.24 1.17 5.11
C ILE A 109 13.22 2.20 5.60
N LEU A 110 13.52 2.93 6.68
CA LEU A 110 12.62 3.96 7.22
C LEU A 110 12.40 5.10 6.21
N ALA A 111 13.43 5.50 5.46
CA ALA A 111 13.30 6.49 4.40
C ALA A 111 12.39 5.98 3.26
N GLY A 112 12.54 4.72 2.85
CA GLY A 112 11.68 4.09 1.84
C GLY A 112 10.22 4.04 2.28
N ILE A 113 9.95 3.61 3.51
CA ILE A 113 8.59 3.58 4.08
C ILE A 113 8.01 5.00 4.14
N ARG A 114 8.75 5.99 4.67
CA ARG A 114 8.30 7.39 4.76
C ARG A 114 7.96 8.00 3.40
N ALA A 115 8.71 7.63 2.37
CA ALA A 115 8.47 8.05 0.99
C ALA A 115 7.34 7.29 0.29
N GLY A 116 6.78 6.25 0.92
CA GLY A 116 5.81 5.36 0.30
C GLY A 116 6.40 4.46 -0.79
N ARG A 117 7.73 4.31 -0.82
CA ARG A 117 8.45 3.39 -1.70
C ARG A 117 8.37 1.97 -1.15
N SER A 118 7.15 1.47 -1.01
CA SER A 118 6.87 0.15 -0.47
C SER A 118 5.53 -0.40 -0.95
N TRP A 119 5.37 -1.71 -0.84
CA TRP A 119 4.12 -2.42 -1.08
C TRP A 119 3.99 -3.56 -0.08
N ILE A 120 2.83 -4.19 0.00
CA ILE A 120 2.51 -5.23 0.98
C ILE A 120 2.26 -6.53 0.24
N ALA A 121 2.83 -7.63 0.74
CA ALA A 121 2.66 -8.98 0.21
C ALA A 121 2.10 -9.92 1.28
N GLU A 122 1.18 -10.81 0.91
CA GLU A 122 0.73 -11.88 1.82
C GLU A 122 1.85 -12.87 2.19
N SER A 123 2.83 -13.06 1.30
CA SER A 123 3.89 -14.05 1.46
C SER A 123 5.09 -13.73 0.58
N ALA A 124 6.24 -14.34 0.90
CA ALA A 124 7.48 -14.15 0.13
C ALA A 124 7.44 -14.74 -1.29
N ALA A 125 6.40 -15.49 -1.64
CA ALA A 125 6.21 -16.03 -2.99
C ALA A 125 5.56 -15.03 -3.95
N VAL A 126 4.95 -13.96 -3.42
CA VAL A 126 4.33 -12.92 -4.22
C VAL A 126 5.38 -11.88 -4.57
N GLU A 127 5.45 -11.52 -5.85
CA GLU A 127 6.27 -10.41 -6.34
C GLU A 127 5.38 -9.41 -7.07
N LEU A 128 5.68 -8.13 -6.88
CA LEU A 128 4.96 -7.05 -7.52
C LEU A 128 5.89 -5.95 -8.02
N SER A 129 5.69 -5.53 -9.27
CA SER A 129 6.19 -4.26 -9.77
C SER A 129 5.04 -3.43 -10.35
N LEU A 130 5.12 -2.12 -10.17
CA LEU A 130 4.22 -1.16 -10.78
C LEU A 130 5.06 -0.02 -11.36
N THR A 131 4.85 0.27 -12.63
CA THR A 131 5.47 1.40 -13.32
C THR A 131 4.39 2.17 -14.08
N ILE A 132 4.49 3.49 -14.09
CA ILE A 132 3.71 4.34 -14.97
C ILE A 132 4.68 5.09 -15.85
N SER A 133 4.43 5.08 -17.15
CA SER A 133 5.25 5.77 -18.13
C SER A 133 4.41 6.66 -19.03
N THR A 134 4.90 7.86 -19.33
CA THR A 134 4.48 8.63 -20.49
C THR A 134 5.49 8.44 -21.63
N ALA A 135 5.42 9.23 -22.69
CA ALA A 135 6.38 9.16 -23.79
C ALA A 135 7.81 9.55 -23.34
N SER A 136 7.92 10.40 -22.31
CA SER A 136 9.16 11.06 -21.92
C SER A 136 9.66 10.69 -20.52
N HIS A 137 8.80 10.21 -19.63
CA HIS A 137 9.12 9.97 -18.22
C HIS A 137 8.51 8.65 -17.72
N ASN A 138 9.06 8.12 -16.63
CA ASN A 138 8.46 7.01 -15.89
C ASN A 138 8.66 7.18 -14.39
N ALA A 139 7.82 6.48 -13.61
CA ALA A 139 7.87 6.44 -12.16
C ALA A 139 7.44 5.07 -11.66
N GLY A 140 7.99 4.65 -10.52
CA GLY A 140 7.63 3.46 -9.76
C GLY A 140 6.87 3.77 -8.47
N ILE A 141 6.60 2.72 -7.68
CA ILE A 141 5.86 2.78 -6.41
C ILE A 141 6.46 3.85 -5.47
N GLY A 142 5.63 4.76 -4.96
CA GLY A 142 6.01 5.85 -4.07
C GLY A 142 6.62 7.07 -4.77
N GLU A 143 6.88 6.99 -6.07
CA GLU A 143 7.43 8.10 -6.84
C GLU A 143 6.33 9.01 -7.40
N ARG A 144 6.76 10.13 -8.00
CA ARG A 144 5.87 11.09 -8.66
C ARG A 144 6.18 11.13 -10.16
N LEU A 145 5.15 11.15 -10.98
CA LEU A 145 5.25 11.32 -12.42
C LEU A 145 4.58 12.63 -12.83
N THR A 146 5.35 13.53 -13.43
CA THR A 146 4.79 14.72 -14.09
C THR A 146 4.40 14.37 -15.51
N THR A 147 3.10 14.33 -15.75
CA THR A 147 2.50 13.75 -16.95
C THR A 147 2.41 14.75 -18.08
N ARG A 148 2.33 16.05 -17.76
CA ARG A 148 2.25 17.16 -18.74
C ARG A 148 1.12 16.99 -19.75
N GLY A 149 0.02 16.35 -19.35
CA GLY A 149 -1.11 16.02 -20.23
C GLY A 149 -0.83 14.90 -21.24
N GLU A 150 0.34 14.26 -21.19
CA GLU A 150 0.64 13.10 -22.04
C GLU A 150 -0.19 11.88 -21.59
N PRO A 151 -0.66 11.05 -22.53
CA PRO A 151 -1.20 9.73 -22.20
C PRO A 151 -0.18 8.91 -21.40
N ALA A 152 -0.67 8.21 -20.38
CA ALA A 152 0.15 7.39 -19.51
C ALA A 152 -0.23 5.90 -19.65
N VAL A 153 0.77 5.04 -19.51
CA VAL A 153 0.58 3.59 -19.45
C VAL A 153 0.99 3.11 -18.06
N ALA A 154 0.02 2.64 -17.29
CA ALA A 154 0.27 1.95 -16.04
C ALA A 154 0.47 0.47 -16.33
N ARG A 155 1.55 -0.11 -15.83
CA ARG A 155 1.90 -1.52 -16.02
C ARG A 155 2.23 -2.15 -14.68
N ALA A 156 1.48 -3.20 -14.34
CA ALA A 156 1.73 -4.03 -13.19
C ALA A 156 2.26 -5.39 -13.65
N GLU A 157 3.38 -5.84 -13.10
CA GLU A 157 3.81 -7.25 -13.22
C GLU A 157 3.63 -7.94 -11.88
N VAL A 158 3.03 -9.12 -11.90
CA VAL A 158 2.75 -9.91 -10.71
C VAL A 158 3.30 -11.32 -10.91
N ARG A 159 3.83 -11.91 -9.83
CA ARG A 159 4.11 -13.35 -9.72
C ARG A 159 3.54 -13.90 -8.41
N GLY A 160 3.28 -15.20 -8.40
CA GLY A 160 2.87 -15.91 -7.18
C GLY A 160 1.38 -15.87 -6.85
N VAL A 161 0.51 -15.35 -7.74
CA VAL A 161 -0.94 -15.25 -7.48
C VAL A 161 -1.77 -15.95 -8.58
N PRO A 162 -1.85 -17.30 -8.58
CA PRO A 162 -2.60 -18.08 -9.56
C PRO A 162 -4.05 -17.63 -9.72
N SER A 163 -4.46 -17.34 -10.96
CA SER A 163 -5.83 -16.90 -11.27
C SER A 163 -6.28 -15.64 -10.51
N GLY A 164 -5.34 -14.88 -9.94
CA GLY A 164 -5.64 -13.64 -9.23
C GLY A 164 -6.17 -12.55 -10.16
N THR A 165 -6.65 -11.46 -9.58
CA THR A 165 -7.09 -10.28 -10.31
C THR A 165 -6.24 -9.09 -9.91
N VAL A 166 -5.66 -8.39 -10.89
CA VAL A 166 -5.02 -7.09 -10.68
C VAL A 166 -6.04 -6.00 -10.93
N SER A 167 -6.16 -5.04 -10.02
CA SER A 167 -7.02 -3.87 -10.18
C SER A 167 -6.25 -2.58 -9.92
N PHE A 168 -6.47 -1.58 -10.76
CA PHE A 168 -5.86 -0.25 -10.68
C PHE A 168 -6.88 0.73 -10.09
N HIS A 169 -6.43 1.48 -9.09
CA HIS A 169 -7.27 2.39 -8.32
C HIS A 169 -6.70 3.80 -8.37
N THR A 170 -7.61 4.77 -8.49
CA THR A 170 -7.33 6.21 -8.51
C THR A 170 -8.15 6.91 -7.43
N VAL A 171 -8.13 8.24 -7.43
CA VAL A 171 -9.03 9.07 -6.61
C VAL A 171 -10.52 8.75 -6.84
N GLN A 172 -10.88 8.17 -8.00
CA GLN A 172 -12.24 7.80 -8.37
C GLN A 172 -12.59 6.34 -7.97
N GLY A 173 -11.67 5.62 -7.32
CA GLY A 173 -11.83 4.20 -6.98
C GLY A 173 -11.23 3.28 -8.05
N LYS A 174 -11.81 2.08 -8.21
CA LYS A 174 -11.31 1.07 -9.16
C LYS A 174 -11.63 1.47 -10.60
N MET A 175 -10.61 1.69 -11.41
CA MET A 175 -10.74 2.17 -12.80
C MET A 175 -10.46 1.09 -13.85
N HIS A 176 -9.59 0.13 -13.54
CA HIS A 176 -9.26 -0.96 -14.44
C HIS A 176 -9.02 -2.24 -13.66
N SER A 177 -9.33 -3.39 -14.28
CA SER A 177 -8.98 -4.69 -13.73
C SER A 177 -8.81 -5.73 -14.81
N ALA A 178 -7.87 -6.64 -14.63
CA ALA A 178 -7.70 -7.80 -15.50
C ALA A 178 -7.26 -9.04 -14.70
N PRO A 179 -7.62 -10.24 -15.16
CA PRO A 179 -7.19 -11.48 -14.52
C PRO A 179 -5.72 -11.78 -14.83
N LEU A 180 -5.07 -12.47 -13.90
CA LEU A 180 -3.80 -13.15 -14.10
C LEU A 180 -4.06 -14.55 -14.68
N PRO A 181 -3.10 -15.11 -15.45
CA PRO A 181 -3.17 -16.49 -15.88
C PRO A 181 -3.20 -17.46 -14.69
N GLY A 182 -3.64 -18.71 -14.94
CA GLY A 182 -3.62 -19.76 -13.92
C GLY A 182 -2.22 -20.12 -13.39
N THR A 183 -1.15 -19.69 -14.08
CA THR A 183 0.23 -19.79 -13.60
C THR A 183 0.56 -18.79 -12.49
N GLY A 184 -0.27 -17.76 -12.31
CA GLY A 184 -0.07 -16.70 -11.32
C GLY A 184 1.04 -15.71 -11.64
N SER A 185 1.55 -15.74 -12.87
CA SER A 185 2.55 -14.78 -13.36
C SER A 185 2.05 -14.10 -14.62
N GLY A 186 2.04 -12.77 -14.63
CA GLY A 186 1.55 -12.00 -15.77
C GLY A 186 1.78 -10.50 -15.63
N ALA A 187 1.57 -9.79 -16.74
CA ALA A 187 1.58 -8.34 -16.76
C ALA A 187 0.21 -7.82 -17.18
N VAL A 188 -0.29 -6.82 -16.46
CA VAL A 188 -1.52 -6.09 -16.79
C VAL A 188 -1.16 -4.66 -17.13
N GLN A 189 -1.72 -4.16 -18.23
CA GLN A 189 -1.51 -2.79 -18.70
C GLN A 189 -2.82 -2.05 -18.77
N TRP A 190 -2.78 -0.79 -18.36
CA TRP A 190 -3.88 0.15 -18.47
C TRP A 190 -3.40 1.44 -19.13
N HIS A 191 -3.97 1.77 -20.28
CA HIS A 191 -3.78 3.06 -20.94
C HIS A 191 -4.77 4.05 -20.34
N THR A 192 -4.27 5.18 -19.84
CA THR A 192 -5.07 6.16 -19.10
C THR A 192 -4.62 7.59 -19.40
N ASN A 193 -5.52 8.54 -19.13
CA ASN A 193 -5.22 9.96 -19.13
C ASN A 193 -4.92 10.38 -17.69
N ALA A 194 -3.70 10.86 -17.44
CA ALA A 194 -3.20 11.07 -16.09
C ALA A 194 -3.88 12.22 -15.33
N GLU A 195 -4.43 13.21 -16.05
CA GLU A 195 -5.00 14.44 -15.46
C GLU A 195 -6.14 14.19 -14.46
N GLU A 196 -6.86 13.07 -14.57
CA GLU A 196 -8.03 12.78 -13.72
C GLU A 196 -7.76 11.78 -12.60
N SER A 197 -6.56 11.17 -12.55
CA SER A 197 -6.31 10.05 -11.63
C SER A 197 -5.74 10.48 -10.27
N ALA A 198 -4.97 11.57 -10.21
CA ALA A 198 -4.18 12.07 -9.06
C ALA A 198 -3.11 11.09 -8.52
N PHE A 199 -3.44 9.80 -8.46
CA PHE A 199 -2.53 8.71 -8.19
C PHE A 199 -3.00 7.44 -8.91
N ILE A 200 -2.11 6.46 -9.02
CA ILE A 200 -2.47 5.08 -9.35
C ILE A 200 -1.82 4.16 -8.32
N ARG A 201 -2.63 3.30 -7.71
CA ARG A 201 -2.20 2.18 -6.87
C ARG A 201 -2.84 0.90 -7.38
N ILE A 202 -2.34 -0.25 -6.95
CA ILE A 202 -2.92 -1.53 -7.33
C ILE A 202 -3.26 -2.40 -6.14
N GLU A 203 -4.32 -3.18 -6.33
CA GLU A 203 -4.69 -4.32 -5.48
C GLU A 203 -4.62 -5.58 -6.32
N VAL A 204 -3.97 -6.61 -5.78
CA VAL A 204 -3.97 -7.96 -6.33
C VAL A 204 -4.75 -8.84 -5.37
N ARG A 205 -5.81 -9.49 -5.84
CA ARG A 205 -6.67 -10.35 -5.01
C ARG A 205 -6.78 -11.76 -5.59
N HIS A 206 -6.85 -12.75 -4.71
CA HIS A 206 -7.21 -14.12 -5.07
C HIS A 206 -8.67 -14.23 -5.52
N PRO A 207 -9.06 -15.32 -6.21
CA PRO A 207 -10.46 -15.55 -6.61
C PRO A 207 -11.48 -15.46 -5.46
N GLU A 208 -11.08 -15.85 -4.25
CA GLU A 208 -11.88 -15.78 -3.02
C GLU A 208 -12.05 -14.35 -2.48
N GLY A 209 -11.37 -13.38 -3.09
CA GLY A 209 -11.43 -11.97 -2.74
C GLY A 209 -10.35 -11.51 -1.76
N HIS A 210 -9.60 -12.43 -1.15
CA HIS A 210 -8.51 -12.06 -0.23
C HIS A 210 -7.40 -11.28 -0.95
N MET A 211 -6.84 -10.27 -0.27
CA MET A 211 -5.68 -9.55 -0.76
C MET A 211 -4.47 -10.48 -0.84
N ALA A 212 -3.74 -10.42 -1.96
CA ALA A 212 -2.46 -11.06 -2.17
C ALA A 212 -1.32 -10.01 -2.17
N ALA A 213 -1.59 -8.82 -2.74
CA ALA A 213 -0.66 -7.68 -2.68
C ALA A 213 -1.38 -6.33 -2.78
N LEU A 214 -0.84 -5.31 -2.08
CA LEU A 214 -1.31 -3.93 -2.12
C LEU A 214 -0.12 -2.99 -2.33
N SER A 215 -0.17 -2.11 -3.34
CA SER A 215 0.88 -1.10 -3.53
C SER A 215 0.56 0.22 -2.82
N ASN A 216 1.59 0.92 -2.35
CA ASN A 216 1.48 2.37 -2.23
C ASN A 216 1.31 3.02 -3.62
N PRO A 217 0.76 4.24 -3.67
CA PRO A 217 0.49 4.91 -4.94
C PRO A 217 1.75 5.42 -5.63
N ILE A 218 1.65 5.56 -6.95
CA ILE A 218 2.47 6.46 -7.75
C ILE A 218 1.64 7.72 -7.97
N ILE A 219 2.20 8.90 -7.65
CA ILE A 219 1.46 10.15 -7.72
C ILE A 219 1.58 10.75 -9.11
N LEU A 220 0.47 11.21 -9.68
CA LEU A 220 0.44 11.86 -10.99
C LEU A 220 0.28 13.37 -10.80
N THR A 221 1.10 14.14 -11.52
CA THR A 221 1.16 15.60 -11.47
C THR A 221 1.20 16.22 -12.87
#